data_AF-A0A6I0VDB9-F1
#
_entry.id   AF-A0A6I0VDB9-F1
#
_cell.length_a   1.000
_cell.length_b   1.000
_cell.length_c   1.000
_cell.angle_alpha   90.00
_cell.angle_beta   90.00
_cell.angle_gamma   90.00
#
_symmetry.space_group_name_H-M   'P 1'
#
loop_
_entity.id
_entity.type
_entity.pdbx_description
1 polymer ?
#
loop_
_entity_poly.entity_id
_entity_poly.type
_entity_poly.pdbx_seq_one_letter_code
_entity_poly.pdbx_strand_id
1 'polypeptide(L)'
;MENIDLYDLAFAFSQRPEVSDARVATDMCPDDTVLVEFTNGQVAVLNMQDEYPAVALGMLYANADGIREHDPLESVHHDFEGEDDYGDGVGDLIAQCTGGVTTMDTVEFFRDRKWPSTDSRILEIPVAGLGNVAVQDWSMLDDVRFAGYLLPEPLRNRYFGLLEQDDDPPEAAWDAFMDDLWEAVDAMGPEEQADWFGEIHDPATIRARYWVHDGIEYLDAAHTMPRDE
;
A
#
# COMPACT_ATOMS: atom_id res chain seq x y z
N MET A 1 3.02 24.73 -15.04
CA MET A 1 4.49 24.71 -14.89
C MET A 1 5.13 25.07 -16.23
N GLU A 2 6.35 25.63 -16.27
CA GLU A 2 7.01 26.01 -17.55
C GLU A 2 8.26 25.16 -17.86
N ASN A 3 8.86 24.54 -16.85
CA ASN A 3 10.00 23.63 -16.99
C ASN A 3 9.98 22.62 -15.83
N ILE A 4 10.17 21.34 -16.14
CA ILE A 4 10.23 20.26 -15.17
C ILE A 4 11.60 20.24 -14.50
N ASP A 5 11.60 20.23 -13.17
CA ASP A 5 12.77 19.89 -12.36
C ASP A 5 12.76 18.38 -12.08
N LEU A 6 13.79 17.68 -12.56
CA LEU A 6 13.89 16.22 -12.47
C LEU A 6 13.93 15.72 -11.02
N TYR A 7 14.54 16.47 -10.10
CA TYR A 7 14.67 16.07 -8.70
C TYR A 7 13.36 16.29 -7.96
N ASP A 8 12.66 17.40 -8.22
CA ASP A 8 11.35 17.63 -7.62
C ASP A 8 10.31 16.64 -8.17
N LEU A 9 10.39 16.29 -9.46
CA LEU A 9 9.53 15.26 -10.05
C LEU A 9 9.82 13.87 -9.44
N ALA A 10 11.08 13.46 -9.36
CA ALA A 10 11.45 12.19 -8.72
C ALA A 10 11.04 12.17 -7.24
N PHE A 11 11.20 13.29 -6.53
CA PHE A 11 10.72 13.43 -5.16
C PHE A 11 9.20 13.28 -5.08
N ALA A 12 8.44 13.92 -5.97
CA ALA A 12 6.99 13.80 -6.01
C ALA A 12 6.54 12.34 -6.23
N PHE A 13 7.19 11.59 -7.12
CA PHE A 13 6.96 10.14 -7.26
C PHE A 13 7.29 9.37 -5.97
N SER A 14 8.40 9.68 -5.29
CA SER A 14 8.78 8.98 -4.05
C SER A 14 7.79 9.16 -2.89
N GLN A 15 6.91 10.16 -2.96
CA GLN A 15 5.85 10.38 -1.97
C GLN A 15 4.60 9.50 -2.23
N ARG A 16 4.59 8.73 -3.32
CA ARG A 16 3.44 7.94 -3.76
C ARG A 16 3.57 6.49 -3.27
N PRO A 17 2.54 5.91 -2.63
CA PRO A 17 2.58 4.54 -2.13
C PRO A 17 2.72 3.47 -3.21
N GLU A 18 2.39 3.80 -4.47
CA GLU A 18 2.51 2.92 -5.63
C GLU A 18 3.98 2.78 -6.10
N VAL A 19 4.88 3.65 -5.62
CA VAL A 19 6.27 3.76 -6.04
C VAL A 19 7.19 3.21 -4.95
N SER A 20 8.03 2.24 -5.31
CA SER A 20 9.04 1.66 -4.41
C SER A 20 10.37 2.42 -4.44
N ASP A 21 10.75 2.96 -5.61
CA ASP A 21 11.92 3.82 -5.77
C ASP A 21 11.69 4.83 -6.90
N ALA A 22 12.22 6.04 -6.77
CA ALA A 22 12.21 7.05 -7.82
C ALA A 22 13.49 7.89 -7.76
N ARG A 23 14.20 7.96 -8.88
CA ARG A 23 15.51 8.63 -8.92
C ARG A 23 15.83 9.20 -10.29
N VAL A 24 16.67 10.23 -10.30
CA VAL A 24 17.31 10.74 -11.52
C VAL A 24 18.42 9.77 -11.93
N ALA A 25 18.29 9.18 -13.12
CA ALA A 25 19.25 8.23 -13.67
C ALA A 25 20.35 8.99 -14.44
N THR A 26 21.54 9.05 -13.85
CA THR A 26 22.71 9.75 -14.44
C THR A 26 23.59 8.84 -15.31
N ASP A 27 23.28 7.55 -15.33
CA ASP A 27 23.95 6.51 -16.11
C ASP A 27 23.17 6.12 -17.38
N MET A 28 22.04 6.79 -17.64
CA MET A 28 21.20 6.60 -18.80
C MET A 28 21.30 7.79 -19.76
N CYS A 29 21.14 7.53 -21.05
CA CYS A 29 21.09 8.54 -22.09
C CYS A 29 19.65 8.66 -22.61
N PRO A 30 19.03 9.85 -22.60
CA PRO A 30 19.59 11.15 -22.18
C PRO A 30 19.80 11.27 -20.65
N ASP A 31 20.71 12.14 -20.23
CA ASP A 31 21.05 12.35 -18.80
C ASP A 31 19.88 12.97 -18.00
N ASP A 32 18.87 13.49 -18.70
CA ASP A 32 17.63 14.07 -18.14
C ASP A 32 16.52 13.02 -17.99
N THR A 33 16.86 11.92 -17.31
CA THR A 33 15.97 10.77 -17.13
C THR A 33 15.58 10.59 -15.66
N VAL A 34 14.28 10.38 -15.40
CA VAL A 34 13.76 9.88 -14.12
C VAL A 34 13.36 8.42 -14.29
N LEU A 35 13.91 7.56 -13.44
CA LEU A 35 13.54 6.15 -13.34
C LEU A 35 12.62 5.97 -12.14
N VAL A 36 11.48 5.33 -12.36
CA VAL A 36 10.46 5.06 -11.35
C VAL A 36 10.20 3.56 -11.30
N GLU A 37 10.45 2.94 -10.15
CA GLU A 37 10.12 1.55 -9.87
C GLU A 37 8.82 1.49 -9.09
N PHE A 38 7.88 0.68 -9.57
CA PHE A 38 6.59 0.47 -8.94
C PHE A 38 6.64 -0.74 -8.01
N THR A 39 5.76 -0.74 -7.00
CA THR A 39 5.66 -1.85 -6.03
C THR A 39 5.26 -3.18 -6.68
N ASN A 40 4.65 -3.14 -7.86
CA ASN A 40 4.34 -4.32 -8.67
C ASN A 40 5.54 -4.86 -9.50
N GLY A 41 6.72 -4.24 -9.38
CA GLY A 41 7.96 -4.63 -10.07
C GLY A 41 8.16 -4.03 -11.46
N GLN A 42 7.18 -3.30 -12.00
CA GLN A 42 7.33 -2.57 -13.25
C GLN A 42 8.25 -1.36 -13.10
N VAL A 43 8.82 -0.90 -14.21
CA VAL A 43 9.73 0.24 -14.23
C VAL A 43 9.35 1.20 -15.34
N ALA A 44 9.10 2.47 -15.00
CA ALA A 44 8.96 3.54 -15.96
C ALA A 44 10.26 4.34 -16.11
N VAL A 45 10.61 4.65 -17.36
CA VAL A 45 11.75 5.49 -17.71
C VAL A 45 11.20 6.76 -18.38
N LEU A 46 11.22 7.86 -17.65
CA LEU A 46 10.69 9.17 -18.07
C LEU A 46 11.83 10.08 -18.51
N ASN A 47 11.68 10.72 -19.66
CA ASN A 47 12.67 11.60 -20.29
C ASN A 47 12.03 12.98 -20.51
N MET A 48 12.81 14.02 -20.24
CA MET A 48 12.42 15.40 -20.55
C MET A 48 13.13 15.84 -21.83
N GLN A 49 12.39 16.46 -22.75
CA GLN A 49 12.96 16.95 -24.00
C GLN A 49 13.18 18.46 -23.94
N ASP A 50 14.34 18.93 -24.37
CA ASP A 50 14.69 20.36 -24.44
C ASP A 50 13.68 21.16 -25.27
N GLU A 51 13.10 20.56 -26.32
CA GLU A 51 12.08 21.19 -27.15
C GLU A 51 10.71 21.32 -26.48
N TYR A 52 10.44 20.52 -25.44
CA TYR A 52 9.19 20.46 -24.70
C TYR A 52 9.44 20.35 -23.19
N PRO A 53 9.98 21.41 -22.55
CA PRO A 53 10.50 21.35 -21.18
C PRO A 53 9.42 21.15 -20.10
N ALA A 54 8.13 21.33 -20.44
CA ALA A 54 7.00 21.06 -19.56
C ALA A 54 6.39 19.66 -19.75
N VAL A 55 6.92 18.84 -20.68
CA VAL A 55 6.34 17.54 -21.04
C VAL A 55 7.25 16.40 -20.61
N ALA A 56 6.70 15.48 -19.83
CA ALA A 56 7.33 14.21 -19.51
C ALA A 56 6.95 13.15 -20.55
N LEU A 57 7.93 12.47 -21.14
CA LEU A 57 7.74 11.38 -22.10
C LEU A 57 8.47 10.13 -21.64
N GLY A 58 7.82 8.98 -21.58
CA GLY A 58 8.46 7.78 -21.10
C GLY A 58 7.97 6.48 -21.68
N MET A 59 8.65 5.41 -21.26
CA MET A 59 8.32 4.03 -21.59
C MET A 59 8.19 3.23 -20.30
N LEU A 60 7.17 2.38 -20.23
CA LEU A 60 6.95 1.40 -19.18
C LEU A 60 7.56 0.06 -19.59
N TYR A 61 8.20 -0.62 -18.64
CA TYR A 61 8.79 -1.94 -18.81
C TYR A 61 8.26 -2.88 -17.73
N ALA A 62 8.21 -4.17 -18.05
CA ALA A 62 7.80 -5.20 -17.10
C ALA A 62 8.70 -5.28 -15.86
N ASN A 63 9.99 -4.94 -16.01
CA ASN A 63 11.00 -4.85 -14.96
C ASN A 63 12.29 -4.21 -15.53
N ALA A 64 13.33 -4.11 -14.70
CA ALA A 64 14.63 -3.54 -15.08
C ALA A 64 15.36 -4.30 -16.21
N ASP A 65 15.12 -5.60 -16.37
CA ASP A 65 15.71 -6.37 -17.48
C ASP A 65 15.05 -6.02 -18.82
N GLY A 66 13.75 -5.71 -18.81
CA GLY A 66 13.03 -5.18 -19.99
C GLY A 66 13.66 -3.91 -20.56
N ILE A 67 14.24 -3.05 -19.71
CA ILE A 67 15.00 -1.86 -20.15
C ILE A 67 16.22 -2.27 -20.99
N ARG A 68 16.96 -3.28 -20.53
CA ARG A 68 18.18 -3.79 -21.22
C ARG A 68 17.85 -4.49 -22.52
N GLU A 69 16.70 -5.16 -22.55
CA GLU A 69 16.19 -5.86 -23.72
C GLU A 69 15.51 -4.92 -24.73
N HIS A 70 15.26 -3.67 -24.34
CA HIS A 70 14.54 -2.66 -25.12
C HIS A 70 13.14 -3.11 -25.55
N ASP A 71 12.41 -3.78 -24.63
CA ASP A 71 11.06 -4.31 -24.86
C ASP A 71 10.02 -3.56 -23.98
N PRO A 72 9.61 -2.35 -24.38
CA PRO A 72 8.64 -1.57 -23.60
C PRO A 72 7.23 -2.15 -23.75
N LEU A 73 6.50 -2.15 -22.64
CA LEU A 73 5.07 -2.50 -22.60
C LEU A 73 4.23 -1.40 -23.24
N GLU A 74 4.40 -0.17 -22.76
CA GLU A 74 3.58 0.98 -23.15
C GLU A 74 4.40 2.28 -23.13
N SER A 75 3.93 3.28 -23.89
CA SER A 75 4.45 4.64 -23.83
C SER A 75 3.57 5.48 -22.90
N VAL A 76 4.20 6.29 -22.05
CA VAL A 76 3.51 7.19 -21.09
C VAL A 76 3.91 8.63 -21.34
N HIS A 77 3.01 9.57 -21.08
CA HIS A 77 3.33 10.99 -21.19
C HIS A 77 2.40 11.88 -20.37
N HIS A 78 2.91 13.04 -19.95
CA HIS A 78 2.10 14.08 -19.31
C HIS A 78 2.62 15.47 -19.65
N ASP A 79 1.71 16.41 -19.83
CA ASP A 79 2.01 17.82 -20.10
C ASP A 79 1.67 18.64 -18.85
N PHE A 80 2.70 19.12 -18.16
CA PHE A 80 2.57 19.93 -16.93
C PHE A 80 2.33 21.42 -17.23
N GLU A 81 2.15 21.81 -18.50
CA GLU A 81 1.87 23.20 -18.85
C GLU A 81 0.61 23.71 -18.12
N GLY A 82 0.75 24.81 -17.37
CA GLY A 82 -0.35 25.40 -16.59
C GLY A 82 -0.62 24.79 -15.21
N GLU A 83 0.04 23.70 -14.81
CA GLU A 83 -0.09 23.14 -13.45
C GLU A 83 0.70 23.92 -12.39
N ASP A 84 0.17 23.99 -11.16
CA ASP A 84 0.82 24.71 -10.04
C ASP A 84 1.86 23.84 -9.29
N ASP A 85 1.69 22.52 -9.30
CA ASP A 85 2.61 21.53 -8.72
C ASP A 85 2.64 20.22 -9.55
N TYR A 86 3.35 19.20 -9.06
CA TYR A 86 3.48 17.90 -9.75
C TYR A 86 2.42 16.88 -9.34
N GLY A 87 1.55 17.17 -8.38
CA GLY A 87 0.72 16.16 -7.72
C GLY A 87 -0.25 15.48 -8.67
N ASP A 88 -0.99 16.27 -9.44
CA ASP A 88 -1.98 15.77 -10.41
C ASP A 88 -1.27 15.06 -11.57
N GLY A 89 -0.26 15.67 -12.18
CA GLY A 89 0.47 15.05 -13.28
C GLY A 89 1.25 13.78 -12.92
N VAL A 90 1.79 13.68 -11.69
CA VAL A 90 2.35 12.42 -11.18
C VAL A 90 1.25 11.38 -11.02
N GLY A 91 0.07 11.76 -10.52
CA GLY A 91 -1.10 10.87 -10.46
C GLY A 91 -1.48 10.32 -11.83
N ASP A 92 -1.53 11.17 -12.85
CA ASP A 92 -1.85 10.79 -14.22
C ASP A 92 -0.78 9.88 -14.85
N LEU A 93 0.52 10.14 -14.59
CA LEU A 93 1.61 9.28 -15.06
C LEU A 93 1.59 7.91 -14.39
N ILE A 94 1.35 7.84 -13.07
CA ILE A 94 1.19 6.58 -12.35
C ILE A 94 -0.01 5.83 -12.92
N ALA A 95 -1.16 6.49 -13.08
CA ALA A 95 -2.34 5.89 -13.66
C ALA A 95 -2.04 5.33 -15.06
N GLN A 96 -1.34 6.04 -15.94
CA GLN A 96 -0.94 5.48 -17.23
C GLN A 96 -0.04 4.25 -17.10
N CYS A 97 0.94 4.28 -16.19
CA CYS A 97 1.86 3.15 -15.96
C CYS A 97 1.13 1.91 -15.42
N THR A 98 0.05 2.12 -14.66
CA THR A 98 -0.74 1.04 -14.08
C THR A 98 -2.03 0.75 -14.86
N GLY A 99 -2.21 1.32 -16.06
CA GLY A 99 -3.39 1.04 -16.92
C GLY A 99 -4.71 1.69 -16.47
N GLY A 100 -4.63 2.82 -15.76
CA GLY A 100 -5.74 3.52 -15.11
C GLY A 100 -6.08 2.95 -13.74
N VAL A 101 -5.32 1.96 -13.28
CA VAL A 101 -5.50 1.31 -11.99
C VAL A 101 -4.60 1.96 -10.95
N THR A 102 -5.08 2.99 -10.29
CA THR A 102 -4.48 3.44 -9.01
C THR A 102 -5.06 2.65 -7.82
N THR A 103 -5.57 1.44 -8.03
CA THR A 103 -5.99 0.61 -6.90
C THR A 103 -4.81 -0.25 -6.51
N MET A 104 -4.03 0.20 -5.51
CA MET A 104 -3.48 -0.79 -4.58
C MET A 104 -4.59 -1.79 -4.27
N ASP A 105 -4.29 -3.08 -4.24
CA ASP A 105 -5.29 -4.05 -3.81
C ASP A 105 -5.83 -3.59 -2.47
N THR A 106 -7.14 -3.42 -2.38
CA THR A 106 -7.79 -2.97 -1.15
C THR A 106 -8.81 -4.01 -0.70
N VAL A 107 -9.10 -3.95 0.59
CA VAL A 107 -10.25 -4.62 1.16
C VAL A 107 -11.22 -3.55 1.65
N GLU A 108 -12.47 -3.67 1.21
CA GLU A 108 -13.57 -2.80 1.64
C GLU A 108 -14.44 -3.52 2.67
N PHE A 109 -14.56 -2.92 3.85
CA PHE A 109 -15.46 -3.39 4.89
C PHE A 109 -16.73 -2.53 4.97
N PHE A 110 -17.86 -3.18 4.73
CA PHE A 110 -19.18 -2.55 4.79
C PHE A 110 -19.80 -2.79 6.16
N ARG A 111 -20.10 -1.70 6.86
CA ARG A 111 -20.70 -1.74 8.20
C ARG A 111 -22.14 -1.23 8.19
N ASP A 112 -22.98 -1.74 9.07
CA ASP A 112 -24.37 -1.26 9.19
C ASP A 112 -24.49 0.16 9.75
N ARG A 113 -23.51 0.56 10.56
CA ARG A 113 -23.29 1.90 11.10
C ARG A 113 -22.01 2.51 10.57
N LYS A 114 -21.85 3.83 10.71
CA LYS A 114 -20.62 4.52 10.30
C LYS A 114 -19.41 3.99 11.07
N TRP A 115 -18.25 3.94 10.42
CA TRP A 115 -17.00 3.63 11.10
C TRP A 115 -16.63 4.73 12.09
N PRO A 116 -16.07 4.40 13.26
CA PRO A 116 -15.57 5.40 14.21
C PRO A 116 -14.62 6.36 13.50
N SER A 117 -14.68 7.65 13.83
CA SER A 117 -13.87 8.71 13.21
C SER A 117 -14.07 8.97 11.71
N THR A 118 -15.02 8.28 11.05
CA THR A 118 -15.37 8.54 9.64
C THR A 118 -16.84 8.94 9.49
N ASP A 119 -17.15 9.58 8.36
CA ASP A 119 -18.54 9.82 7.94
C ASP A 119 -19.09 8.72 7.02
N SER A 120 -18.37 7.61 6.84
CA SER A 120 -18.66 6.54 5.90
C SER A 120 -19.09 5.24 6.58
N ARG A 121 -19.86 4.41 5.87
CA ARG A 121 -20.15 3.02 6.23
C ARG A 121 -19.19 2.01 5.57
N ILE A 122 -18.37 2.51 4.66
CA ILE A 122 -17.36 1.76 3.92
C ILE A 122 -16.02 2.22 4.47
N LEU A 123 -15.18 1.27 4.86
CA LEU A 123 -13.78 1.50 5.19
C LEU A 123 -12.96 0.72 4.19
N GLU A 124 -12.16 1.43 3.42
CA GLU A 124 -11.22 0.87 2.46
C GLU A 124 -9.84 0.84 3.10
N ILE A 125 -9.19 -0.32 3.05
CA ILE A 125 -7.85 -0.54 3.63
C ILE A 125 -6.98 -1.19 2.55
N PRO A 126 -5.80 -0.65 2.24
CA PRO A 126 -4.85 -1.35 1.37
C PRO A 126 -4.48 -2.72 1.95
N VAL A 127 -4.49 -3.77 1.12
CA VAL A 127 -4.18 -5.14 1.54
C VAL A 127 -2.79 -5.22 2.18
N ALA A 128 -1.80 -4.53 1.59
CA ALA A 128 -0.44 -4.44 2.14
C ALA A 128 -0.37 -3.78 3.53
N GLY A 129 -1.37 -2.99 3.91
CA GLY A 129 -1.46 -2.29 5.20
C GLY A 129 -2.42 -2.94 6.19
N LEU A 130 -3.16 -3.97 5.80
CA LEU A 130 -4.27 -4.52 6.59
C LEU A 130 -3.82 -5.07 7.95
N GLY A 131 -2.75 -5.89 7.96
CA GLY A 131 -2.16 -6.39 9.21
C GLY A 131 -1.72 -5.26 10.14
N ASN A 132 -1.14 -4.18 9.59
CA ASN A 132 -0.72 -3.02 10.37
C ASN A 132 -1.89 -2.32 11.07
N VAL A 133 -2.95 -2.05 10.32
CA VAL A 133 -4.15 -1.43 10.87
C VAL A 133 -4.79 -2.33 11.92
N ALA A 134 -4.87 -3.65 11.67
CA ALA A 134 -5.46 -4.60 12.61
C ALA A 134 -4.71 -4.66 13.95
N VAL A 135 -3.37 -4.72 13.94
CA VAL A 135 -2.57 -4.70 15.19
C VAL A 135 -2.73 -3.38 15.93
N GLN A 136 -2.74 -2.26 15.22
CA GLN A 136 -2.93 -0.95 15.83
C GLN A 136 -4.30 -0.86 16.52
N ASP A 137 -5.37 -1.23 15.83
CA ASP A 137 -6.73 -1.19 16.38
C ASP A 137 -6.88 -2.16 17.56
N TRP A 138 -6.30 -3.36 17.46
CA TRP A 138 -6.25 -4.32 18.57
C TRP A 138 -5.56 -3.73 19.81
N SER A 139 -4.43 -3.03 19.63
CA SER A 139 -3.67 -2.42 20.74
C SER A 139 -4.43 -1.30 21.46
N MET A 140 -5.43 -0.71 20.80
CA MET A 140 -6.27 0.36 21.32
C MET A 140 -7.56 -0.14 22.00
N LEU A 141 -7.78 -1.45 22.08
CA LEU A 141 -8.95 -2.02 22.75
C LEU A 141 -8.90 -1.81 24.27
N ASP A 142 -9.91 -1.14 24.81
CA ASP A 142 -10.04 -0.90 26.25
C ASP A 142 -10.34 -2.18 27.06
N ASP A 143 -11.04 -3.15 26.46
CA ASP A 143 -11.36 -4.43 27.11
C ASP A 143 -10.22 -5.42 26.92
N VAL A 144 -9.30 -5.44 27.89
CA VAL A 144 -8.12 -6.32 27.91
C VAL A 144 -8.47 -7.81 27.83
N ARG A 145 -9.64 -8.23 28.33
CA ARG A 145 -10.05 -9.64 28.22
C ARG A 145 -10.48 -9.96 26.81
N PHE A 146 -11.28 -9.10 26.21
CA PHE A 146 -11.67 -9.23 24.82
C PHE A 146 -10.44 -9.21 23.90
N ALA A 147 -9.54 -8.23 24.07
CA ALA A 147 -8.29 -8.13 23.32
C ALA A 147 -7.46 -9.43 23.41
N GLY A 148 -7.30 -9.98 24.62
CA GLY A 148 -6.57 -11.24 24.79
C GLY A 148 -7.21 -12.42 24.06
N TYR A 149 -8.54 -12.53 24.03
CA TYR A 149 -9.24 -13.63 23.33
C TYR A 149 -9.18 -13.52 21.80
N LEU A 150 -8.95 -12.33 21.25
CA LEU A 150 -8.75 -12.14 19.82
C LEU A 150 -7.39 -12.63 19.33
N LEU A 151 -6.42 -12.84 20.23
CA LEU A 151 -5.09 -13.30 19.84
C LEU A 151 -5.09 -14.77 19.41
N PRO A 152 -4.27 -15.14 18.42
CA PRO A 152 -4.00 -16.54 18.09
C PRO A 152 -3.19 -17.21 19.21
N GLU A 153 -3.23 -18.54 19.25
CA GLU A 153 -2.32 -19.32 20.09
C GLU A 153 -0.94 -19.44 19.40
N PRO A 154 0.19 -19.35 20.13
CA PRO A 154 0.32 -19.32 21.59
C PRO A 154 0.27 -17.91 22.23
N LEU A 155 0.12 -16.84 21.43
CA LEU A 155 0.22 -15.45 21.89
C LEU A 155 -0.81 -15.09 22.97
N ARG A 156 -2.03 -15.65 22.86
CA ARG A 156 -3.08 -15.49 23.88
C ARG A 156 -2.60 -15.84 25.28
N ASN A 157 -2.00 -17.03 25.45
CA ASN A 157 -1.53 -17.49 26.75
C ASN A 157 -0.41 -16.59 27.28
N ARG A 158 0.48 -16.13 26.39
CA ARG A 158 1.55 -15.20 26.75
C ARG A 158 1.01 -13.83 27.18
N TYR A 159 0.02 -13.29 26.47
CA TYR A 159 -0.63 -12.03 26.78
C TYR A 159 -1.28 -12.06 28.17
N PHE A 160 -2.09 -13.08 28.46
CA PHE A 160 -2.67 -13.23 29.80
C PHE A 160 -1.61 -13.47 30.88
N GLY A 161 -0.54 -14.22 30.55
CA GLY A 161 0.59 -14.39 31.46
C GLY A 161 1.37 -13.10 31.75
N LEU A 162 1.35 -12.11 30.87
CA LEU A 162 1.87 -10.77 31.14
C LEU A 162 0.93 -9.97 32.05
N LEU A 163 -0.38 -10.05 31.82
CA LEU A 163 -1.38 -9.33 32.62
C LEU A 163 -1.56 -9.87 34.05
N GLU A 164 -1.30 -11.15 34.28
CA GLU A 164 -1.49 -11.81 35.59
C GLU A 164 -0.28 -11.67 36.54
N GLN A 165 0.78 -10.96 36.15
CA GLN A 165 1.94 -10.76 37.01
C GLN A 165 1.58 -9.85 38.20
N ASP A 166 2.08 -10.21 39.39
CA ASP A 166 1.87 -9.43 40.62
C ASP A 166 2.53 -8.03 40.53
N ASP A 167 3.59 -7.91 39.73
CA ASP A 167 4.29 -6.66 39.40
C ASP A 167 4.03 -6.28 37.93
N ASP A 168 4.01 -4.98 37.62
CA ASP A 168 3.90 -4.50 36.24
C ASP A 168 5.06 -5.06 35.39
N PRO A 169 4.79 -5.80 34.29
CA PRO A 169 5.84 -6.34 33.44
C PRO A 169 6.73 -5.23 32.89
N PRO A 170 8.05 -5.46 32.73
CA PRO A 170 8.94 -4.47 32.13
C PRO A 170 8.53 -4.19 30.68
N GLU A 171 8.74 -2.95 30.22
CA GLU A 171 8.45 -2.51 28.84
C GLU A 171 9.02 -3.48 27.79
N ALA A 172 10.26 -3.93 27.98
CA ALA A 172 10.91 -4.90 27.10
C ALA A 172 10.17 -6.25 26.96
N ALA A 173 9.37 -6.66 27.94
CA ALA A 173 8.55 -7.87 27.84
C ALA A 173 7.30 -7.65 26.97
N TRP A 174 6.74 -6.43 26.99
CA TRP A 174 5.67 -6.00 26.10
C TRP A 174 6.17 -5.79 24.67
N ASP A 175 7.34 -5.17 24.50
CA ASP A 175 7.98 -5.02 23.18
C ASP A 175 8.20 -6.38 22.51
N ALA A 176 8.81 -7.32 23.24
CA ALA A 176 9.03 -8.68 22.74
C ALA A 176 7.73 -9.46 22.50
N PHE A 177 6.62 -9.07 23.12
CA PHE A 177 5.31 -9.66 22.81
C PHE A 177 4.73 -9.04 21.53
N MET A 178 4.89 -7.73 21.34
CA MET A 178 4.46 -7.04 20.12
C MET A 178 5.25 -7.53 18.90
N ASP A 179 6.56 -7.76 19.03
CA ASP A 179 7.38 -8.33 17.96
C ASP A 179 6.84 -9.69 17.49
N ASP A 180 6.53 -10.60 18.41
CA ASP A 180 5.95 -11.90 18.07
C ASP A 180 4.52 -11.78 17.51
N LEU A 181 3.74 -10.79 17.95
CA LEU A 181 2.41 -10.51 17.38
C LEU A 181 2.52 -10.03 15.93
N TRP A 182 3.48 -9.14 15.65
CA TRP A 182 3.78 -8.69 14.30
C TRP A 182 4.21 -9.84 13.40
N GLU A 183 5.12 -10.70 13.86
CA GLU A 183 5.55 -11.89 13.12
C GLU A 183 4.37 -12.83 12.85
N ALA A 184 3.48 -13.04 13.84
CA ALA A 184 2.31 -13.89 13.66
C ALA A 184 1.33 -13.31 12.63
N VAL A 185 1.09 -12.00 12.62
CA VAL A 185 0.19 -11.34 11.68
C VAL A 185 0.79 -11.26 10.28
N ASP A 186 2.11 -11.05 10.15
CA ASP A 186 2.82 -11.08 8.86
C ASP A 186 2.78 -12.49 8.23
N ALA A 187 2.78 -13.53 9.05
CA ALA A 187 2.60 -14.90 8.59
C ALA A 187 1.15 -15.24 8.15
N MET A 188 0.16 -14.42 8.54
CA MET A 188 -1.24 -14.61 8.12
C MET A 188 -1.41 -14.21 6.65
N GLY A 189 -2.18 -15.00 5.91
CA GLY A 189 -2.63 -14.59 4.58
C GLY A 189 -3.63 -13.42 4.66
N PRO A 190 -3.86 -12.70 3.55
CA PRO A 190 -4.78 -11.55 3.53
C PRO A 190 -6.17 -11.85 4.10
N GLU A 191 -6.77 -13.00 3.74
CA GLU A 191 -8.08 -13.41 4.26
C GLU A 191 -8.10 -13.55 5.78
N GLU A 192 -7.04 -14.13 6.35
CA GLU A 192 -6.94 -14.33 7.79
C GLU A 192 -6.74 -13.00 8.52
N GLN A 193 -5.94 -12.08 7.96
CA GLN A 193 -5.84 -10.71 8.46
C GLN A 193 -7.18 -9.96 8.40
N ALA A 194 -7.95 -10.13 7.31
CA ALA A 194 -9.25 -9.50 7.14
C ALA A 194 -10.32 -10.08 8.10
N ASP A 195 -10.29 -11.39 8.33
CA ASP A 195 -11.15 -12.05 9.31
C ASP A 195 -10.83 -11.53 10.73
N TRP A 196 -9.54 -11.43 11.08
CA TRP A 196 -9.11 -10.91 12.37
C TRP A 196 -9.49 -9.44 12.59
N PHE A 197 -9.31 -8.59 11.57
CA PHE A 197 -9.80 -7.22 11.58
C PHE A 197 -11.33 -7.16 11.82
N GLY A 198 -12.07 -8.07 11.18
CA GLY A 198 -13.51 -8.17 11.38
C GLY A 198 -13.91 -8.53 12.82
N GLU A 199 -13.17 -9.44 13.45
CA GLU A 199 -13.38 -9.82 14.85
C GLU A 199 -13.09 -8.66 15.82
N ILE A 200 -12.02 -7.87 15.57
CA ILE A 200 -11.68 -6.67 16.36
C ILE A 200 -12.84 -5.65 16.35
N HIS A 201 -13.51 -5.46 15.20
CA HIS A 201 -14.52 -4.42 15.00
C HIS A 201 -15.98 -4.86 15.20
N ASP A 202 -16.17 -6.01 15.86
CA ASP A 202 -17.44 -6.70 16.05
C ASP A 202 -18.03 -7.21 14.71
N PRO A 203 -17.90 -8.52 14.41
CA PRO A 203 -18.29 -9.09 13.13
C PRO A 203 -19.80 -9.00 12.92
N ALA A 204 -20.62 -8.85 13.97
CA ALA A 204 -22.06 -8.68 13.84
C ALA A 204 -22.46 -7.35 13.17
N THR A 205 -21.54 -6.37 13.16
CA THR A 205 -21.76 -5.05 12.55
C THR A 205 -21.29 -4.98 11.10
N ILE A 206 -20.42 -5.90 10.68
CA ILE A 206 -19.90 -6.00 9.32
C ILE A 206 -20.90 -6.81 8.47
N ARG A 207 -21.31 -6.24 7.34
CA ARG A 207 -22.34 -6.79 6.44
C ARG A 207 -21.76 -7.43 5.20
N ALA A 208 -20.64 -6.92 4.72
CA ALA A 208 -19.93 -7.46 3.58
C ALA A 208 -18.45 -7.06 3.66
N ARG A 209 -17.63 -7.88 3.01
CA ARG A 209 -16.24 -7.64 2.68
C ARG A 209 -16.11 -7.82 1.17
N TYR A 210 -15.44 -6.89 0.51
CA TYR A 210 -15.05 -7.04 -0.88
C TYR A 210 -13.55 -6.79 -1.01
N TRP A 211 -12.93 -7.54 -1.90
CA TRP A 211 -11.55 -7.34 -2.30
C TRP A 211 -11.55 -6.58 -3.62
N VAL A 212 -10.81 -5.49 -3.72
CA VAL A 212 -10.73 -4.68 -4.92
C VAL A 212 -9.36 -4.88 -5.52
N HIS A 213 -9.32 -5.37 -6.76
CA HIS A 213 -8.11 -5.50 -7.57
C HIS A 213 -8.43 -4.97 -8.96
N ASP A 214 -7.59 -4.08 -9.48
CA ASP A 214 -7.81 -3.40 -10.76
C ASP A 214 -9.17 -2.69 -10.88
N GLY A 215 -9.65 -2.12 -9.76
CA GLY A 215 -10.98 -1.49 -9.68
C GLY A 215 -12.16 -2.45 -9.84
N ILE A 216 -11.93 -3.76 -9.78
CA ILE A 216 -12.94 -4.81 -9.83
C ILE A 216 -13.12 -5.40 -8.43
N GLU A 217 -14.38 -5.51 -7.99
CA GLU A 217 -14.75 -6.12 -6.71
C GLU A 217 -14.85 -7.65 -6.82
N TYR A 218 -14.25 -8.34 -5.86
CA TYR A 218 -14.26 -9.79 -5.71
C TYR A 218 -14.74 -10.17 -4.30
N LEU A 219 -15.32 -11.36 -4.18
CA LEU A 219 -15.83 -11.88 -2.90
C LEU A 219 -14.76 -12.61 -2.09
N ASP A 220 -13.60 -12.90 -2.67
CA ASP A 220 -12.49 -13.59 -2.03
C ASP A 220 -11.14 -13.06 -2.56
N ALA A 221 -10.09 -13.20 -1.74
CA ALA A 221 -8.75 -12.71 -2.03
C ALA A 221 -8.01 -13.57 -3.07
N ALA A 222 -8.43 -14.81 -3.27
CA ALA A 222 -7.76 -15.74 -4.20
C ALA A 222 -7.98 -15.34 -5.66
N HIS A 223 -9.00 -14.52 -5.94
CA HIS A 223 -9.27 -13.92 -7.25
C HIS A 223 -8.73 -12.49 -7.38
N THR A 224 -8.07 -11.95 -6.35
CA THR A 224 -7.48 -10.59 -6.35
C THR A 224 -5.97 -10.58 -6.32
N MET A 225 -5.33 -11.58 -5.70
CA MET A 225 -3.88 -11.63 -5.63
C MET A 225 -3.30 -12.36 -6.86
N PRO A 226 -2.18 -11.90 -7.44
CA PRO A 226 -1.48 -12.66 -8.47
C PRO A 226 -1.16 -14.06 -7.93
N ARG A 227 -1.51 -15.09 -8.71
CA ARG A 227 -1.18 -16.46 -8.35
C ARG A 227 0.32 -16.63 -8.48
N ASP A 228 0.98 -17.06 -7.40
CA ASP A 228 2.34 -17.59 -7.46
C ASP A 228 2.32 -18.87 -8.32
N GLU A 229 2.48 -18.74 -9.64
CA GLU A 229 2.75 -19.86 -10.57
C GLU A 229 4.25 -20.12 -10.74
#